data_AF-A0A2W1GD68-F1
#
_entry.id   AF-A0A2W1GD68-F1
#
_cell.length_a   1.000
_cell.length_b   1.000
_cell.length_c   1.000
_cell.angle_alpha   90.00
_cell.angle_beta   90.00
_cell.angle_gamma   90.00
#
_symmetry.space_group_name_H-M   'P 1'
#
loop_
_entity.id
_entity.type
_entity.pdbx_description
1 polymer ?
#
loop_
_entity_poly.entity_id
_entity_poly.type
_entity_poly.pdbx_seq_one_letter_code
_entity_poly.pdbx_strand_id
1 'polypeptide(L)'
;MTCTTTTENRVDHLVNIVQGHRENLRARILALMKRFATKDIKQLYDALSHQTLQAQFDSRALHNLRIWENLSAATHRTACNKKGIYTQKKKHIYLNWDESLFSPVKQTIDQAFRSIVDGSVETFKAEASQASKEVIRKLDHDLKNDPRALACNAYKICFKGGISGLQEEVENSIEVAARALKNEMTKIHVRSASLKKEDYFPQAMAPIYEAAYNTKSATKNSTLYVARKAYLRNAIPGPNGPFPKIASRAKAHAEAVIGKVSRGLGENLDELLLAKQEVFEMMKSRKENDTPAGQKFCSDLDPIVKETRRILDGVVKESLDLCKQYK
;
A
#
# COMPACT_ATOMS: atom_id res chain seq x y z
N MET A 1 26.55 -39.48 12.40
CA MET A 1 25.07 -39.39 12.28
C MET A 1 24.59 -40.49 11.33
N THR A 2 23.70 -41.35 11.80
CA THR A 2 23.10 -42.51 11.10
C THR A 2 21.86 -42.08 10.32
N CYS A 3 21.75 -42.47 9.05
CA CYS A 3 20.67 -42.07 8.14
C CYS A 3 19.41 -42.93 8.33
N THR A 4 18.89 -42.96 9.55
CA THR A 4 17.50 -43.35 9.85
C THR A 4 16.68 -42.08 10.12
N THR A 5 16.69 -41.12 9.21
CA THR A 5 15.68 -40.05 9.25
C THR A 5 14.35 -40.67 8.83
N THR A 6 13.53 -40.99 9.83
CA THR A 6 12.12 -41.39 9.67
C THR A 6 11.41 -40.44 8.69
N THR A 7 10.34 -40.92 8.04
CA THR A 7 9.48 -40.11 7.18
C THR A 7 9.07 -38.79 7.84
N GLU A 8 8.88 -38.81 9.15
CA GLU A 8 8.59 -37.64 9.98
C GLU A 8 9.70 -36.58 9.97
N ASN A 9 10.95 -36.95 10.30
CA ASN A 9 12.11 -36.04 10.27
C ASN A 9 12.37 -35.44 8.88
N ARG A 10 12.04 -36.18 7.82
CA ARG A 10 12.15 -35.69 6.43
C ARG A 10 11.06 -34.67 6.11
N VAL A 11 9.81 -34.95 6.47
CA VAL A 11 8.72 -34.01 6.22
C VAL A 11 8.92 -32.73 7.03
N ASP A 12 9.33 -32.83 8.30
CA ASP A 12 9.61 -31.65 9.14
C ASP A 12 10.68 -30.75 8.51
N HIS A 13 11.73 -31.35 7.93
CA HIS A 13 12.76 -30.61 7.21
C HIS A 13 12.20 -29.86 5.98
N LEU A 14 11.37 -30.51 5.16
CA LEU A 14 10.78 -29.89 3.97
C LEU A 14 9.76 -28.80 4.34
N VAL A 15 8.97 -29.04 5.37
CA VAL A 15 8.04 -28.05 5.95
C VAL A 15 8.80 -26.82 6.42
N ASN A 16 9.92 -27.00 7.12
CA ASN A 16 10.77 -25.89 7.58
C ASN A 16 11.35 -25.07 6.41
N ILE A 17 11.74 -25.71 5.30
CA ILE A 17 12.18 -25.00 4.09
C ILE A 17 11.05 -24.13 3.55
N VAL A 18 9.86 -24.70 3.35
CA VAL A 18 8.69 -23.98 2.83
C VAL A 18 8.30 -22.84 3.77
N GLN A 19 8.29 -23.07 5.08
CA GLN A 19 7.99 -22.06 6.09
C GLN A 19 8.99 -20.89 6.04
N GLY A 20 10.30 -21.17 5.95
CA GLY A 20 11.32 -20.12 5.85
C GLY A 20 11.15 -19.24 4.62
N HIS A 21 10.79 -19.83 3.47
CA HIS A 21 10.50 -19.06 2.25
C HIS A 21 9.19 -18.26 2.34
N ARG A 22 8.16 -18.82 3.00
CA ARG A 22 6.91 -18.12 3.30
C ARG A 22 7.12 -16.88 4.16
N GLU A 23 7.87 -17.01 5.25
CA GLU A 23 8.20 -15.88 6.13
C GLU A 23 9.03 -14.81 5.39
N ASN A 24 9.98 -15.22 4.56
CA ASN A 24 10.78 -14.32 3.72
C ASN A 24 9.93 -13.55 2.70
N LEU A 25 9.03 -14.24 1.99
CA LEU A 25 8.12 -13.59 1.04
C LEU A 25 7.25 -12.54 1.74
N ARG A 26 6.64 -12.92 2.86
CA ARG A 26 5.82 -12.02 3.67
C ARG A 26 6.60 -10.80 4.11
N ALA A 27 7.81 -10.98 4.64
CA ALA A 27 8.68 -9.89 5.07
C ALA A 27 9.02 -8.93 3.92
N ARG A 28 9.35 -9.45 2.73
CA ARG A 28 9.66 -8.64 1.54
C ARG A 28 8.46 -7.82 1.07
N ILE A 29 7.28 -8.43 0.97
CA ILE A 29 6.06 -7.73 0.54
C ILE A 29 5.66 -6.65 1.56
N LEU A 30 5.73 -6.94 2.87
CA LEU A 30 5.48 -5.95 3.92
C LEU A 30 6.48 -4.79 3.87
N ALA A 31 7.75 -5.06 3.58
CA ALA A 31 8.76 -4.02 3.41
C ALA A 31 8.47 -3.11 2.20
N LEU A 32 8.03 -3.68 1.07
CA LEU A 32 7.62 -2.90 -0.11
C LEU A 32 6.40 -2.03 0.18
N MET A 33 5.38 -2.58 0.84
CA MET A 33 4.19 -1.83 1.26
C MET A 33 4.53 -0.71 2.25
N LYS A 34 5.40 -0.97 3.21
CA LYS A 34 5.89 0.04 4.15
C LYS A 34 6.65 1.14 3.41
N ARG A 35 7.47 0.81 2.42
CA ARG A 35 8.17 1.80 1.60
C ARG A 35 7.18 2.65 0.81
N PHE A 36 6.17 2.04 0.20
CA PHE A 36 5.11 2.75 -0.51
C PHE A 36 4.37 3.74 0.42
N ALA A 37 3.98 3.29 1.62
CA ALA A 37 3.34 4.15 2.62
C ALA A 37 4.25 5.28 3.11
N THR A 38 5.52 5.01 3.37
CA THR A 38 6.43 6.00 3.98
C THR A 38 7.01 7.00 2.99
N LYS A 39 7.22 6.58 1.73
CA LYS A 39 7.81 7.42 0.69
C LYS A 39 6.73 8.07 -0.17
N ASP A 40 5.92 7.29 -0.86
CA ASP A 40 5.00 7.79 -1.88
C ASP A 40 3.85 8.59 -1.26
N ILE A 41 3.26 8.13 -0.15
CA ILE A 41 2.22 8.90 0.56
C ILE A 41 2.78 10.15 1.24
N LYS A 42 4.04 10.09 1.70
CA LYS A 42 4.71 11.29 2.21
C LYS A 42 4.91 12.32 1.08
N GLN A 43 5.37 11.90 -0.09
CA GLN A 43 5.49 12.78 -1.25
C GLN A 43 4.15 13.40 -1.66
N LEU A 44 3.07 12.60 -1.65
CA LEU A 44 1.71 13.11 -1.86
C LEU A 44 1.33 14.17 -0.81
N TYR A 45 1.55 13.87 0.47
CA TYR A 45 1.25 14.81 1.55
C TYR A 45 2.07 16.10 1.42
N ASP A 46 3.37 16.01 1.16
CA ASP A 46 4.28 17.14 1.03
C ASP A 46 3.88 18.01 -0.19
N ALA A 47 3.48 17.40 -1.30
CA ALA A 47 2.98 18.11 -2.48
C ALA A 47 1.65 18.85 -2.20
N LEU A 48 0.72 18.21 -1.50
CA LEU A 48 -0.59 18.79 -1.17
C LEU A 48 -0.53 19.83 -0.04
N SER A 49 0.47 19.75 0.83
CA SER A 49 0.69 20.68 1.95
C SER A 49 1.73 21.76 1.64
N HIS A 50 2.23 21.81 0.40
CA HIS A 50 3.29 22.72 -0.01
C HIS A 50 2.88 24.19 0.19
N GLN A 51 3.78 24.99 0.77
CA GLN A 51 3.50 26.40 1.11
C GLN A 51 3.08 27.23 -0.10
N THR A 52 3.69 27.01 -1.27
CA THR A 52 3.30 27.69 -2.51
C THR A 52 1.84 27.42 -2.89
N LEU A 53 1.36 26.19 -2.70
CA LEU A 53 0.00 25.81 -3.04
C LEU A 53 -0.99 26.43 -2.05
N GLN A 54 -0.63 26.46 -0.75
CA GLN A 54 -1.37 27.21 0.27
C GLN A 54 -1.44 28.70 -0.07
N ALA A 55 -0.32 29.32 -0.45
CA ALA A 55 -0.28 30.74 -0.80
C ALA A 55 -1.14 31.07 -2.04
N GLN A 56 -1.17 30.18 -3.04
CA GLN A 56 -2.07 30.30 -4.20
C GLN A 56 -3.54 30.25 -3.78
N PHE A 57 -3.90 29.29 -2.92
CA PHE A 57 -5.24 29.21 -2.36
C PHE A 57 -5.60 30.48 -1.58
N ASP A 58 -4.74 30.92 -0.67
CA ASP A 58 -4.98 32.08 0.20
C ASP A 58 -5.12 33.37 -0.58
N SER A 59 -4.25 33.59 -1.57
CA SER A 59 -4.33 34.75 -2.47
C SER A 59 -5.68 34.77 -3.22
N ARG A 60 -6.11 33.63 -3.76
CA ARG A 60 -7.41 33.51 -4.41
C ARG A 60 -8.56 33.70 -3.42
N ALA A 61 -8.47 33.12 -2.24
CA ALA A 61 -9.49 33.23 -1.20
C ALA A 61 -9.71 34.69 -0.81
N LEU A 62 -8.62 35.43 -0.55
CA LEU A 62 -8.68 36.86 -0.24
C LEU A 62 -9.27 37.68 -1.39
N HIS A 63 -8.92 37.36 -2.64
CA HIS A 63 -9.52 38.01 -3.80
C HIS A 63 -11.03 37.76 -3.89
N ASN A 64 -11.46 36.50 -3.80
CA ASN A 64 -12.87 36.13 -3.85
C ASN A 64 -13.67 36.74 -2.69
N LEU A 65 -13.11 36.78 -1.48
CA LEU A 65 -13.74 37.40 -0.32
C LEU A 65 -14.00 38.90 -0.54
N ARG A 66 -13.09 39.62 -1.20
CA ARG A 66 -13.30 41.02 -1.62
C ARG A 66 -14.39 41.17 -2.67
N ILE A 67 -14.54 40.20 -3.57
CA ILE A 67 -15.66 40.20 -4.53
C ILE A 67 -16.98 39.96 -3.78
N TRP A 68 -17.00 39.02 -2.84
CA TRP A 68 -18.20 38.70 -2.06
C TRP A 68 -18.60 39.82 -1.10
N GLU A 69 -17.65 40.68 -0.72
CA GLU A 69 -17.90 41.92 0.01
C GLU A 69 -18.84 42.88 -0.73
N ASN A 70 -18.97 42.78 -2.06
CA ASN A 70 -19.89 43.60 -2.86
C ASN A 70 -21.29 42.99 -3.00
N LEU A 71 -21.52 41.76 -2.49
CA LEU A 71 -22.84 41.13 -2.52
C LEU A 71 -23.76 41.74 -1.47
N SER A 72 -25.06 41.81 -1.77
CA SER A 72 -26.06 42.26 -0.79
C SER A 72 -26.05 41.38 0.47
N ALA A 73 -26.44 41.96 1.62
CA ALA A 73 -26.51 41.22 2.88
C ALA A 73 -27.42 39.98 2.80
N ALA A 74 -28.53 40.07 2.06
CA ALA A 74 -29.45 38.95 1.84
C ALA A 74 -28.81 37.82 1.01
N THR A 75 -28.09 38.18 -0.06
CA THR A 75 -27.36 37.22 -0.89
C THR A 75 -26.26 36.53 -0.08
N HIS A 76 -25.47 37.30 0.67
CA HIS A 76 -24.39 36.77 1.51
C HIS A 76 -24.93 35.83 2.60
N ARG A 77 -26.02 36.19 3.28
CA ARG A 77 -26.70 35.32 4.26
C ARG A 77 -27.16 34.03 3.60
N THR A 78 -27.76 34.12 2.41
CA THR A 78 -28.29 32.95 1.70
C THR A 78 -27.17 32.02 1.25
N ALA A 79 -26.07 32.56 0.72
CA ALA A 79 -24.91 31.77 0.33
C ALA A 79 -24.30 31.02 1.53
N CYS A 80 -24.15 31.67 2.69
CA CYS A 80 -23.70 30.98 3.92
C CYS A 80 -24.68 29.86 4.33
N ASN A 81 -25.99 30.16 4.36
CA ASN A 81 -27.02 29.17 4.73
C ASN A 81 -27.05 27.96 3.79
N LYS A 82 -26.77 28.19 2.50
CA LYS A 82 -26.74 27.15 1.47
C LYS A 82 -25.34 26.61 1.20
N LYS A 83 -24.42 26.74 2.16
CA LYS A 83 -23.06 26.17 2.10
C LYS A 83 -22.27 26.59 0.85
N GLY A 84 -22.30 27.88 0.53
CA GLY A 84 -21.56 28.46 -0.59
C GLY A 84 -22.23 28.31 -1.96
N ILE A 85 -23.35 27.58 -2.07
CA ILE A 85 -24.06 27.37 -3.34
C ILE A 85 -25.37 28.16 -3.34
N TYR A 86 -25.47 29.14 -4.24
CA TYR A 86 -26.70 29.93 -4.39
C TYR A 86 -27.08 30.10 -5.86
N THR A 87 -28.26 29.57 -6.20
CA THR A 87 -28.85 29.71 -7.53
C THR A 87 -30.19 30.42 -7.44
N GLN A 88 -30.38 31.47 -8.24
CA GLN A 88 -31.65 32.15 -8.44
C GLN A 88 -31.94 32.29 -9.93
N LYS A 89 -32.73 31.36 -10.47
CA LYS A 89 -33.05 31.27 -11.90
C LYS A 89 -33.62 32.57 -12.48
N LYS A 90 -34.60 33.20 -11.80
CA LYS A 90 -35.28 34.43 -12.26
C LYS A 90 -34.34 35.64 -12.42
N LYS A 91 -33.23 35.67 -11.68
CA LYS A 91 -32.24 36.76 -11.75
C LYS A 91 -30.94 36.33 -12.45
N HIS A 92 -30.92 35.13 -13.03
CA HIS A 92 -29.73 34.51 -13.63
C HIS A 92 -28.50 34.51 -12.71
N ILE A 93 -28.70 34.38 -11.40
CA ILE A 93 -27.61 34.33 -10.42
C ILE A 93 -27.23 32.87 -10.19
N TYR A 94 -25.95 32.56 -10.39
CA TYR A 94 -25.33 31.30 -9.97
C TYR A 94 -24.03 31.62 -9.23
N LEU A 95 -23.97 31.25 -7.95
CA LEU A 95 -22.80 31.38 -7.10
C LEU A 95 -22.39 30.00 -6.61
N ASN A 96 -21.12 29.67 -6.81
CA ASN A 96 -20.47 28.52 -6.20
C ASN A 96 -19.14 29.01 -5.59
N TRP A 97 -19.19 29.30 -4.30
CA TRP A 97 -18.03 29.79 -3.55
C TRP A 97 -16.93 28.75 -3.46
N ASP A 98 -17.28 27.47 -3.29
CA ASP A 98 -16.29 26.38 -3.20
C ASP A 98 -15.51 26.24 -4.51
N GLU A 99 -16.17 26.27 -5.66
CA GLU A 99 -15.51 26.22 -6.98
C GLU A 99 -14.58 27.43 -7.18
N SER A 100 -15.06 28.62 -6.81
CA SER A 100 -14.28 29.86 -6.93
C SER A 100 -12.99 29.81 -6.11
N LEU A 101 -13.05 29.21 -4.91
CA LEU A 101 -11.92 29.03 -4.00
C LEU A 101 -10.97 27.92 -4.46
N PHE A 102 -11.53 26.79 -4.92
CA PHE A 102 -10.79 25.56 -5.17
C PHE A 102 -10.15 25.48 -6.56
N SER A 103 -10.74 26.15 -7.56
CA SER A 103 -10.27 26.14 -8.95
C SER A 103 -8.75 26.34 -9.16
N PRO A 104 -8.03 27.24 -8.44
CA PRO A 104 -6.61 27.46 -8.72
C PRO A 104 -5.70 26.30 -8.29
N VAL A 105 -6.13 25.51 -7.31
CA VAL A 105 -5.29 24.44 -6.73
C VAL A 105 -5.59 23.07 -7.32
N LYS A 106 -6.73 22.93 -8.01
CA LYS A 106 -7.22 21.66 -8.56
C LYS A 106 -6.22 20.97 -9.48
N GLN A 107 -5.62 21.70 -10.42
CA GLN A 107 -4.65 21.13 -11.36
C GLN A 107 -3.41 20.55 -10.66
N THR A 108 -2.90 21.25 -9.64
CA THR A 108 -1.74 20.79 -8.86
C THR A 108 -2.08 19.55 -8.04
N ILE A 109 -3.29 19.50 -7.46
CA ILE A 109 -3.80 18.30 -6.78
C ILE A 109 -3.87 17.13 -7.76
N ASP A 110 -4.43 17.32 -8.95
CA ASP A 110 -4.52 16.28 -9.98
C ASP A 110 -3.13 15.74 -10.36
N GLN A 111 -2.15 16.63 -10.55
CA GLN A 111 -0.77 16.24 -10.85
C GLN A 111 -0.12 15.42 -9.73
N ALA A 112 -0.31 15.82 -8.47
CA ALA A 112 0.23 15.11 -7.32
C ALA A 112 -0.35 13.68 -7.19
N PHE A 113 -1.61 13.48 -7.57
CA PHE A 113 -2.23 12.15 -7.55
C PHE A 113 -1.80 11.27 -8.73
N ARG A 114 -1.59 11.84 -9.93
CA ARG A 114 -1.15 11.08 -11.11
C ARG A 114 0.17 10.36 -10.87
N SER A 115 1.15 10.98 -10.22
CA SER A 115 2.43 10.32 -9.93
C SER A 115 2.26 9.06 -9.07
N ILE A 116 1.26 9.04 -8.18
CA ILE A 116 0.96 7.88 -7.34
C ILE A 116 0.16 6.83 -8.11
N VAL A 117 -0.95 7.23 -8.73
CA VAL A 117 -1.91 6.33 -9.40
C VAL A 117 -1.31 5.67 -10.64
N ASP A 118 -0.55 6.44 -11.43
CA ASP A 118 0.02 5.98 -12.70
C ASP A 118 1.47 5.49 -12.56
N GLY A 119 2.19 5.93 -11.53
CA GLY A 119 3.61 5.59 -11.32
C GLY A 119 3.86 4.65 -10.15
N SER A 120 3.63 5.12 -8.92
CA SER A 120 4.03 4.38 -7.71
C SER A 120 3.31 3.03 -7.58
N VAL A 121 2.03 2.92 -7.96
CA VAL A 121 1.29 1.65 -7.88
C VAL A 121 1.84 0.60 -8.86
N GLU A 122 2.17 1.01 -10.09
CA GLU A 122 2.77 0.10 -11.08
C GLU A 122 4.19 -0.31 -10.67
N THR A 123 4.94 0.62 -10.05
CA THR A 123 6.26 0.32 -9.47
C THR A 123 6.14 -0.71 -8.36
N PHE A 124 5.20 -0.54 -7.43
CA PHE A 124 4.91 -1.52 -6.39
C PHE A 124 4.56 -2.89 -6.98
N LYS A 125 3.68 -2.95 -8.00
CA LYS A 125 3.32 -4.19 -8.70
C LYS A 125 4.58 -4.89 -9.22
N ALA A 126 5.40 -4.18 -9.99
CA ALA A 126 6.59 -4.75 -10.61
C ALA A 126 7.59 -5.29 -9.56
N GLU A 127 7.83 -4.53 -8.50
CA GLU A 127 8.77 -4.91 -7.44
C GLU A 127 8.26 -6.07 -6.59
N ALA A 128 6.96 -6.09 -6.27
CA ALA A 128 6.32 -7.20 -5.56
C ALA A 128 6.37 -8.48 -6.39
N SER A 129 6.06 -8.41 -7.69
CA SER A 129 6.14 -9.54 -8.61
C SER A 129 7.57 -10.07 -8.73
N GLN A 130 8.56 -9.18 -8.82
CA GLN A 130 9.96 -9.57 -8.87
C GLN A 130 10.43 -10.22 -7.56
N ALA A 131 10.10 -9.62 -6.41
CA ALA A 131 10.45 -10.17 -5.10
C ALA A 131 9.84 -11.57 -4.90
N SER A 132 8.59 -11.77 -5.31
CA SER A 132 7.91 -13.06 -5.27
C SER A 132 8.58 -14.09 -6.17
N LYS A 133 8.92 -13.71 -7.41
CA LYS A 133 9.64 -14.59 -8.35
C LYS A 133 10.98 -15.05 -7.79
N GLU A 134 11.74 -14.15 -7.16
CA GLU A 134 13.01 -14.49 -6.54
C GLU A 134 12.85 -15.51 -5.40
N VAL A 135 11.88 -15.29 -4.50
CA VAL A 135 11.63 -16.22 -3.39
C VAL A 135 11.15 -17.58 -3.90
N ILE A 136 10.22 -17.61 -4.85
CA ILE A 136 9.71 -18.85 -5.43
C ILE A 136 10.80 -19.61 -6.20
N ARG A 137 11.65 -18.92 -6.96
CA ARG A 137 12.82 -19.55 -7.63
C ARG A 137 13.81 -20.10 -6.63
N LYS A 138 14.02 -19.42 -5.50
CA LYS A 138 14.90 -19.91 -4.45
C LYS A 138 14.30 -21.14 -3.75
N LEU A 139 13.00 -21.13 -3.46
CA LEU A 139 12.28 -22.30 -2.98
C LEU A 139 12.39 -23.48 -3.95
N ASP A 140 12.21 -23.23 -5.24
CA ASP A 140 12.38 -24.24 -6.29
C ASP A 140 13.78 -24.84 -6.30
N HIS A 141 14.80 -23.98 -6.23
CA HIS A 141 16.20 -24.39 -6.19
C HIS A 141 16.53 -25.20 -4.94
N ASP A 142 16.14 -24.71 -3.76
CA ASP A 142 16.39 -25.36 -2.48
C ASP A 142 15.72 -26.73 -2.42
N LEU A 143 14.49 -26.86 -2.92
CA LEU A 143 13.80 -28.15 -2.96
C LEU A 143 14.33 -29.12 -4.04
N LYS A 144 14.74 -28.63 -5.21
CA LYS A 144 15.31 -29.49 -6.28
C LYS A 144 16.67 -30.06 -5.91
N ASN A 145 17.46 -29.31 -5.13
CA ASN A 145 18.80 -29.71 -4.73
C ASN A 145 18.84 -30.38 -3.34
N ASP A 146 17.69 -30.51 -2.67
CA ASP A 146 17.61 -31.20 -1.38
C ASP A 146 17.50 -32.72 -1.58
N PRO A 147 18.47 -33.52 -1.10
CA PRO A 147 18.45 -34.98 -1.25
C PRO A 147 17.23 -35.64 -0.61
N ARG A 148 16.67 -35.05 0.46
CA ARG A 148 15.48 -35.57 1.16
C ARG A 148 14.20 -35.28 0.38
N ALA A 149 14.14 -34.18 -0.39
CA ALA A 149 13.03 -33.88 -1.30
C ALA A 149 13.01 -34.80 -2.54
N LEU A 150 14.19 -35.13 -3.07
CA LEU A 150 14.36 -36.00 -4.24
C LEU A 150 14.02 -37.47 -3.93
N ALA A 151 14.38 -37.95 -2.73
CA ALA A 151 14.21 -39.35 -2.33
C ALA A 151 12.75 -39.84 -2.28
N CYS A 152 11.77 -38.94 -2.23
CA CYS A 152 10.36 -39.28 -2.02
C CYS A 152 9.42 -38.80 -3.13
N ASN A 153 9.94 -38.29 -4.26
CA ASN A 153 9.13 -37.58 -5.28
C ASN A 153 8.23 -36.47 -4.67
N ALA A 154 8.49 -36.01 -3.43
CA ALA A 154 7.64 -35.07 -2.70
C ALA A 154 7.49 -33.76 -3.46
N TYR A 155 8.57 -33.30 -4.08
CA TYR A 155 8.56 -32.15 -4.95
C TYR A 155 7.53 -32.27 -6.10
N LYS A 156 7.48 -33.42 -6.81
CA LYS A 156 6.50 -33.66 -7.89
C LYS A 156 5.06 -33.75 -7.39
N ILE A 157 4.85 -34.27 -6.18
CA ILE A 157 3.52 -34.48 -5.61
C ILE A 157 2.98 -33.17 -4.99
N CYS A 158 3.79 -32.41 -4.27
CA CYS A 158 3.43 -31.12 -3.69
C CYS A 158 3.22 -30.02 -4.73
N PHE A 159 3.99 -30.07 -5.81
CA PHE A 159 3.87 -29.16 -6.93
C PHE A 159 3.35 -29.91 -8.16
N LYS A 160 2.25 -30.64 -8.02
CA LYS A 160 1.59 -31.33 -9.14
C LYS A 160 1.05 -30.29 -10.13
N GLY A 161 1.78 -30.06 -11.24
CA GLY A 161 1.57 -28.92 -12.16
C GLY A 161 2.72 -27.90 -12.19
N GLY A 162 3.72 -28.06 -11.32
CA GLY A 162 4.95 -27.28 -11.25
C GLY A 162 4.91 -26.10 -10.28
N ILE A 163 6.10 -25.62 -9.90
CA ILE A 163 6.30 -24.35 -9.17
C ILE A 163 5.73 -23.15 -9.95
N SER A 164 5.55 -23.30 -11.27
CA SER A 164 4.93 -22.35 -12.18
C SER A 164 3.51 -22.00 -11.80
N GLY A 165 2.70 -22.96 -11.35
CA GLY A 165 1.32 -22.70 -10.92
C GLY A 165 1.26 -21.82 -9.68
N LEU A 166 2.11 -22.09 -8.68
CA LEU A 166 2.25 -21.23 -7.50
C LEU A 166 2.72 -19.82 -7.88
N GLN A 167 3.65 -19.71 -8.83
CA GLN A 167 4.12 -18.40 -9.30
C GLN A 167 2.99 -17.59 -9.95
N GLU A 168 2.12 -18.24 -10.73
CA GLU A 168 0.95 -17.62 -11.34
C GLU A 168 -0.10 -17.20 -10.30
N GLU A 169 -0.40 -18.06 -9.31
CA GLU A 169 -1.30 -17.76 -8.19
C GLU A 169 -0.81 -16.53 -7.38
N VAL A 170 0.49 -16.46 -7.12
CA VAL A 170 1.11 -15.33 -6.41
C VAL A 170 1.10 -14.05 -7.25
N GLU A 171 1.44 -14.14 -8.55
CA GLU A 171 1.38 -13.00 -9.46
C GLU A 171 -0.05 -12.44 -9.57
N ASN A 172 -1.05 -13.33 -9.68
CA ASN A 172 -2.47 -12.94 -9.70
C ASN A 172 -2.87 -12.23 -8.40
N SER A 173 -2.42 -12.73 -7.24
CA SER A 173 -2.68 -12.09 -5.95
C SER A 173 -2.10 -10.68 -5.87
N ILE A 174 -0.87 -10.49 -6.39
CA ILE A 174 -0.22 -9.18 -6.47
C ILE A 174 -0.96 -8.26 -7.43
N GLU A 175 -1.41 -8.75 -8.59
CA GLU A 175 -2.16 -7.96 -9.54
C GLU A 175 -3.50 -7.49 -8.95
N VAL A 176 -4.23 -8.36 -8.27
CA VAL A 176 -5.48 -8.01 -7.58
C VAL A 176 -5.22 -6.94 -6.52
N ALA A 177 -4.17 -7.09 -5.72
CA ALA A 177 -3.80 -6.10 -4.71
C ALA A 177 -3.41 -4.75 -5.33
N ALA A 178 -2.60 -4.74 -6.39
CA ALA A 178 -2.21 -3.52 -7.10
C ALA A 178 -3.43 -2.82 -7.73
N ARG A 179 -4.35 -3.58 -8.34
CA ARG A 179 -5.60 -3.04 -8.89
C ARG A 179 -6.50 -2.46 -7.81
N ALA A 180 -6.62 -3.13 -6.66
CA ALA A 180 -7.37 -2.63 -5.51
C ALA A 180 -6.75 -1.32 -4.99
N LEU A 181 -5.43 -1.27 -4.84
CA LEU A 181 -4.70 -0.08 -4.43
C LEU A 181 -4.93 1.08 -5.41
N LYS A 182 -4.79 0.83 -6.72
CA LYS A 182 -5.05 1.82 -7.78
C LYS A 182 -6.47 2.39 -7.67
N ASN A 183 -7.47 1.53 -7.58
CA ASN A 183 -8.87 1.92 -7.51
C ASN A 183 -9.18 2.78 -6.27
N GLU A 184 -8.67 2.40 -5.11
CA GLU A 184 -8.87 3.16 -3.87
C GLU A 184 -8.09 4.49 -3.89
N MET A 185 -6.88 4.52 -4.41
CA MET A 185 -6.13 5.77 -4.60
C MET A 185 -6.83 6.73 -5.57
N THR A 186 -7.43 6.21 -6.64
CA THR A 186 -8.28 7.00 -7.55
C THR A 186 -9.51 7.57 -6.84
N LYS A 187 -10.14 6.81 -5.93
CA LYS A 187 -11.26 7.34 -5.12
C LYS A 187 -10.79 8.47 -4.20
N ILE A 188 -9.62 8.35 -3.59
CA ILE A 188 -9.02 9.40 -2.75
C ILE A 188 -8.69 10.63 -3.60
N HIS A 189 -8.16 10.44 -4.81
CA HIS A 189 -7.91 11.51 -5.78
C HIS A 189 -9.19 12.27 -6.10
N VAL A 190 -10.25 11.56 -6.51
CA VAL A 190 -11.55 12.16 -6.81
C VAL A 190 -12.04 12.96 -5.61
N ARG A 191 -12.06 12.38 -4.40
CA ARG A 191 -12.47 13.08 -3.17
C ARG A 191 -11.61 14.30 -2.81
N SER A 192 -10.38 14.37 -3.31
CA SER A 192 -9.48 15.50 -3.10
C SER A 192 -9.65 16.59 -4.16
N ALA A 193 -10.17 16.26 -5.34
CA ALA A 193 -10.25 17.14 -6.51
C ALA A 193 -11.67 17.51 -6.95
N SER A 194 -12.71 16.88 -6.39
CA SER A 194 -14.12 17.21 -6.64
C SER A 194 -14.77 17.98 -5.49
N LEU A 195 -15.93 18.55 -5.79
CA LEU A 195 -16.69 19.44 -4.90
C LEU A 195 -18.08 18.89 -4.56
N LYS A 196 -18.23 17.56 -4.51
CA LYS A 196 -19.44 16.95 -3.95
C LYS A 196 -19.46 17.16 -2.45
N LYS A 197 -20.64 17.13 -1.86
CA LYS A 197 -20.86 17.42 -0.43
C LYS A 197 -20.01 16.53 0.49
N GLU A 198 -19.76 15.30 0.06
CA GLU A 198 -19.00 14.28 0.76
C GLU A 198 -17.47 14.36 0.54
N ASP A 199 -17.00 15.25 -0.33
CA ASP A 199 -15.57 15.42 -0.65
C ASP A 199 -14.84 16.26 0.39
N TYR A 200 -13.50 16.21 0.38
CA TYR A 200 -12.71 16.74 1.49
C TYR A 200 -12.87 18.26 1.66
N PHE A 201 -12.85 19.01 0.56
CA PHE A 201 -12.93 20.46 0.62
C PHE A 201 -14.32 20.97 1.05
N PRO A 202 -15.44 20.54 0.44
CA PRO A 202 -16.78 20.94 0.91
C PRO A 202 -17.09 20.51 2.33
N GLN A 203 -16.63 19.33 2.76
CA GLN A 203 -16.76 18.92 4.16
C GLN A 203 -15.98 19.82 5.12
N ALA A 204 -14.81 20.32 4.72
CA ALA A 204 -14.03 21.26 5.52
C ALA A 204 -14.65 22.67 5.52
N MET A 205 -15.31 23.07 4.43
CA MET A 205 -15.99 24.36 4.29
C MET A 205 -17.35 24.42 4.99
N ALA A 206 -18.10 23.32 5.03
CA ALA A 206 -19.43 23.26 5.64
C ALA A 206 -19.50 23.86 7.07
N PRO A 207 -18.62 23.50 8.03
CA PRO A 207 -18.64 24.10 9.36
C PRO A 207 -18.27 25.58 9.35
N ILE A 208 -17.42 26.03 8.42
CA ILE A 208 -17.06 27.45 8.27
C ILE A 208 -18.30 28.25 7.84
N TYR A 209 -19.06 27.76 6.86
CA TYR A 209 -20.29 28.41 6.42
C TYR A 209 -21.36 28.46 7.51
N GLU A 210 -21.52 27.37 8.25
CA GLU A 210 -22.47 27.29 9.36
C GLU A 210 -22.12 28.26 10.48
N ALA A 211 -20.85 28.27 10.90
CA ALA A 211 -20.35 29.21 11.90
C ALA A 211 -20.48 30.66 11.44
N ALA A 212 -20.17 30.96 10.16
CA ALA A 212 -20.40 32.27 9.58
C ALA A 212 -21.88 32.64 9.66
N TYR A 213 -22.79 31.78 9.19
CA TYR A 213 -24.23 32.05 9.22
C TYR A 213 -24.74 32.44 10.63
N ASN A 214 -24.25 31.72 11.65
CA ASN A 214 -24.58 31.88 13.06
C ASN A 214 -23.79 32.98 13.79
N THR A 215 -22.81 33.62 13.15
CA THR A 215 -21.98 34.65 13.76
C THR A 215 -22.84 35.85 14.18
N LYS A 216 -22.72 36.25 15.46
CA LYS A 216 -23.37 37.43 16.04
C LYS A 216 -22.50 38.67 15.86
N SER A 217 -23.11 39.86 15.91
CA SER A 217 -22.35 41.11 15.89
C SER A 217 -21.60 41.30 17.22
N ALA A 218 -20.31 41.65 17.13
CA ALA A 218 -19.46 41.86 18.31
C ALA A 218 -19.82 43.14 19.09
N THR A 219 -20.43 44.12 18.41
CA THR A 219 -20.77 45.43 18.99
C THR A 219 -22.17 45.85 18.56
N LYS A 220 -22.83 46.68 19.38
CA LYS A 220 -24.18 47.23 19.13
C LYS A 220 -24.30 47.94 17.77
N ASN A 221 -23.20 48.48 17.24
CA ASN A 221 -23.15 49.22 15.97
C ASN A 221 -22.66 48.40 14.76
N SER A 222 -22.37 47.10 14.92
CA SER A 222 -21.92 46.24 13.81
C SER A 222 -23.07 45.40 13.28
N THR A 223 -23.23 45.33 11.96
CA THR A 223 -24.27 44.50 11.35
C THR A 223 -23.84 43.03 11.31
N LEU A 224 -24.81 42.10 11.33
CA LEU A 224 -24.54 40.67 11.15
C LEU A 224 -23.80 40.38 9.83
N TYR A 225 -24.01 41.22 8.82
CA TYR A 225 -23.30 41.13 7.55
C TYR A 225 -21.80 41.40 7.74
N VAL A 226 -21.42 42.50 8.41
CA VAL A 226 -20.01 42.81 8.71
C VAL A 226 -19.36 41.69 9.53
N ALA A 227 -20.06 41.19 10.55
CA ALA A 227 -19.55 40.10 11.39
C ALA A 227 -19.28 38.81 10.59
N ARG A 228 -20.21 38.43 9.68
CA ARG A 228 -20.04 37.29 8.78
C ARG A 228 -18.82 37.42 7.87
N LYS A 229 -18.62 38.60 7.28
CA LYS A 229 -17.46 38.83 6.39
C LYS A 229 -16.15 38.69 7.15
N ALA A 230 -16.07 39.33 8.31
CA ALA A 230 -14.89 39.25 9.16
C ALA A 230 -14.57 37.80 9.54
N TYR A 231 -15.61 37.02 9.90
CA TYR A 231 -15.43 35.60 10.19
C TYR A 231 -14.88 34.81 8.99
N LEU A 232 -15.50 34.91 7.81
CA LEU A 232 -15.02 34.18 6.62
C LEU A 232 -13.60 34.58 6.23
N ARG A 233 -13.27 35.87 6.36
CA ARG A 233 -11.94 36.40 6.06
C ARG A 233 -10.84 35.89 6.99
N ASN A 234 -11.21 35.57 8.23
CA ASN A 234 -10.29 34.99 9.21
C ASN A 234 -10.24 33.45 9.15
N ALA A 235 -11.35 32.80 8.76
CA ALA A 235 -11.50 31.35 8.84
C ALA A 235 -11.10 30.59 7.56
N ILE A 236 -11.20 31.22 6.39
CA ILE A 236 -10.89 30.55 5.11
C ILE A 236 -9.39 30.56 4.80
N PRO A 237 -8.68 31.70 4.81
CA PRO A 237 -7.25 31.70 4.48
C PRO A 237 -6.40 31.14 5.61
N GLY A 238 -5.24 30.60 5.25
CA GLY A 238 -4.17 30.21 6.17
C GLY A 238 -4.18 28.74 6.60
N PRO A 239 -3.24 28.36 7.50
CA PRO A 239 -2.93 26.97 7.82
C PRO A 239 -4.03 26.25 8.62
N ASN A 240 -4.95 26.99 9.23
CA ASN A 240 -6.10 26.45 9.93
C ASN A 240 -7.38 26.43 9.08
N GLY A 241 -7.29 26.90 7.84
CA GLY A 241 -8.39 26.94 6.90
C GLY A 241 -8.80 25.57 6.36
N PRO A 242 -9.70 25.54 5.36
CA PRO A 242 -10.25 24.33 4.78
C PRO A 242 -9.23 23.59 3.89
N PHE A 243 -8.31 24.31 3.24
CA PHE A 243 -7.42 23.75 2.24
C PHE A 243 -6.43 22.71 2.81
N PRO A 244 -5.71 22.98 3.92
CA PRO A 244 -4.83 22.00 4.57
C PRO A 244 -5.52 20.67 4.94
N LYS A 245 -6.84 20.68 5.16
CA LYS A 245 -7.60 19.47 5.52
C LYS A 245 -7.61 18.43 4.40
N ILE A 246 -7.41 18.83 3.14
CA ILE A 246 -7.31 17.92 2.00
C ILE A 246 -6.10 17.00 2.19
N ALA A 247 -4.91 17.57 2.41
CA ALA A 247 -3.67 16.81 2.57
C ALA A 247 -3.76 15.83 3.75
N SER A 248 -4.25 16.29 4.91
CA SER A 248 -4.39 15.44 6.10
C SER A 248 -5.37 14.29 5.88
N ARG A 249 -6.53 14.54 5.26
CA ARG A 249 -7.55 13.51 5.00
C ARG A 249 -7.11 12.52 3.93
N ALA A 250 -6.49 13.03 2.85
CA ALA A 250 -5.94 12.19 1.79
C ALA A 250 -4.88 11.23 2.35
N LYS A 251 -3.95 11.73 3.16
CA LYS A 251 -2.94 10.91 3.85
C LYS A 251 -3.59 9.84 4.73
N ALA A 252 -4.49 10.23 5.64
CA ALA A 252 -5.12 9.29 6.56
C ALA A 252 -5.88 8.17 5.83
N HIS A 253 -6.63 8.50 4.77
CA HIS A 253 -7.33 7.49 3.97
C HIS A 253 -6.35 6.62 3.17
N ALA A 254 -5.29 7.19 2.60
CA ALA A 254 -4.29 6.42 1.86
C ALA A 254 -3.56 5.42 2.78
N GLU A 255 -3.14 5.85 3.97
CA GLU A 255 -2.52 4.97 4.98
C GLU A 255 -3.46 3.83 5.39
N ALA A 256 -4.75 4.12 5.60
CA ALA A 256 -5.76 3.11 5.91
C ALA A 256 -5.96 2.10 4.77
N VAL A 257 -6.02 2.57 3.52
CA VAL A 257 -6.12 1.74 2.32
C VAL A 257 -4.90 0.83 2.19
N ILE A 258 -3.69 1.37 2.32
CA ILE A 258 -2.46 0.57 2.23
C ILE A 258 -2.43 -0.48 3.33
N GLY A 259 -2.77 -0.13 4.57
CA GLY A 259 -2.86 -1.09 5.68
C GLY A 259 -3.87 -2.21 5.40
N LYS A 260 -5.01 -1.90 4.77
CA LYS A 260 -6.00 -2.90 4.37
C LYS A 260 -5.48 -3.81 3.25
N VAL A 261 -4.95 -3.24 2.17
CA VAL A 261 -4.45 -4.00 1.01
C VAL A 261 -3.23 -4.84 1.42
N SER A 262 -2.33 -4.30 2.25
CA SER A 262 -1.16 -5.02 2.74
C SER A 262 -1.52 -6.22 3.60
N ARG A 263 -2.55 -6.12 4.47
CA ARG A 263 -3.01 -7.26 5.26
C ARG A 263 -3.64 -8.32 4.36
N GLY A 264 -4.55 -7.93 3.47
CA GLY A 264 -5.21 -8.88 2.56
C GLY A 264 -4.23 -9.57 1.62
N LEU A 265 -3.24 -8.86 1.06
CA LEU A 265 -2.19 -9.49 0.26
C LEU A 265 -1.32 -10.42 1.12
N GLY A 266 -0.95 -10.00 2.32
CA GLY A 266 -0.18 -10.82 3.25
C GLY A 266 -0.90 -12.13 3.60
N GLU A 267 -2.18 -12.06 3.94
CA GLU A 267 -3.05 -13.20 4.25
C GLU A 267 -3.18 -14.14 3.05
N ASN A 268 -3.51 -13.62 1.86
CA ASN A 268 -3.64 -14.43 0.65
C ASN A 268 -2.34 -15.17 0.29
N LEU A 269 -1.18 -14.50 0.39
CA LEU A 269 0.11 -15.14 0.12
C LEU A 269 0.47 -16.20 1.17
N ASP A 270 0.10 -15.94 2.43
CA ASP A 270 0.28 -16.87 3.54
C ASP A 270 -0.54 -18.14 3.32
N GLU A 271 -1.82 -18.00 2.94
CA GLU A 271 -2.74 -19.09 2.63
C GLU A 271 -2.25 -19.94 1.44
N LEU A 272 -1.80 -19.31 0.35
CA LEU A 272 -1.28 -20.02 -0.82
C LEU A 272 -0.08 -20.90 -0.47
N LEU A 273 0.84 -20.39 0.35
CA LEU A 273 2.03 -21.13 0.77
C LEU A 273 1.73 -22.16 1.86
N LEU A 274 0.82 -21.86 2.78
CA LEU A 274 0.33 -22.80 3.78
C LEU A 274 -0.35 -24.00 3.10
N ALA A 275 -1.16 -23.78 2.08
CA ALA A 275 -1.78 -24.87 1.32
C ALA A 275 -0.73 -25.79 0.69
N LYS A 276 0.43 -25.28 0.25
CA LYS A 276 1.53 -26.14 -0.21
C LYS A 276 2.22 -26.87 0.94
N GLN A 277 2.41 -26.21 2.08
CA GLN A 277 2.97 -26.81 3.29
C GLN A 277 2.10 -27.99 3.78
N GLU A 278 0.78 -27.84 3.82
CA GLU A 278 -0.16 -28.90 4.22
C GLU A 278 -0.05 -30.13 3.30
N VAL A 279 0.24 -29.94 2.01
CA VAL A 279 0.49 -31.06 1.09
C VAL A 279 1.78 -31.82 1.45
N PHE A 280 2.83 -31.13 1.91
CA PHE A 280 4.02 -31.78 2.46
C PHE A 280 3.69 -32.53 3.75
N GLU A 281 2.90 -31.95 4.64
CA GLU A 281 2.48 -32.57 5.90
C GLU A 281 1.66 -33.85 5.69
N MET A 282 0.76 -33.84 4.70
CA MET A 282 0.01 -35.04 4.29
C MET A 282 0.89 -36.18 3.74
N MET A 283 2.16 -35.94 3.41
CA MET A 283 3.08 -37.03 3.06
C MET A 283 3.53 -37.85 4.26
N LYS A 284 3.40 -37.33 5.49
CA LYS A 284 3.70 -38.10 6.72
C LYS A 284 2.86 -39.37 6.81
N SER A 285 1.65 -39.36 6.23
CA SER A 285 0.71 -40.49 6.30
C SER A 285 0.81 -41.47 5.12
N ARG A 286 1.62 -41.19 4.09
CA ARG A 286 1.82 -42.10 2.94
C ARG A 286 2.93 -43.12 3.20
N LYS A 287 2.56 -44.41 3.22
CA LYS A 287 3.48 -45.55 3.38
C LYS A 287 4.49 -45.76 2.24
N GLU A 288 4.44 -44.97 1.16
CA GLU A 288 5.30 -45.11 -0.02
C GLU A 288 6.76 -44.67 0.19
N ASN A 289 7.07 -43.96 1.28
CA ASN A 289 8.41 -43.41 1.54
C ASN A 289 9.39 -44.37 2.26
N ASP A 290 8.94 -45.60 2.52
CA ASP A 290 9.73 -46.73 3.06
C ASP A 290 9.86 -47.87 2.05
N THR A 291 9.89 -47.56 0.75
CA THR A 291 10.24 -48.59 -0.23
C THR A 291 11.70 -49.03 -0.05
N PRO A 292 12.02 -50.33 -0.26
CA PRO A 292 13.39 -50.81 -0.22
C PRO A 292 14.34 -50.05 -1.16
N ALA A 293 13.82 -49.54 -2.29
CA ALA A 293 14.56 -48.73 -3.24
C ALA A 293 14.93 -47.35 -2.68
N GLY A 294 14.01 -46.66 -2.00
CA GLY A 294 14.29 -45.37 -1.35
C GLY A 294 15.24 -45.50 -0.16
N GLN A 295 15.13 -46.59 0.61
CA GLN A 295 16.06 -46.91 1.68
C GLN A 295 17.46 -47.24 1.14
N LYS A 296 17.56 -48.01 0.05
CA LYS A 296 18.83 -48.33 -0.61
C LYS A 296 19.50 -47.07 -1.19
N PHE A 297 18.74 -46.23 -1.89
CA PHE A 297 19.25 -44.96 -2.40
C PHE A 297 19.79 -44.06 -1.29
N CYS A 298 19.07 -43.92 -0.17
CA CYS A 298 19.55 -43.17 0.99
C CYS A 298 20.82 -43.79 1.62
N SER A 299 20.86 -45.12 1.73
CA SER A 299 22.03 -45.86 2.22
C SER A 299 23.27 -45.68 1.33
N ASP A 300 23.08 -45.60 0.02
CA ASP A 300 24.15 -45.42 -0.95
C ASP A 300 24.65 -43.95 -0.98
N LEU A 301 23.75 -42.98 -0.77
CA LEU A 301 24.08 -41.55 -0.77
C LEU A 301 24.78 -41.08 0.51
N ASP A 302 24.41 -41.62 1.68
CA ASP A 302 24.93 -41.17 2.97
C ASP A 302 26.48 -41.25 3.11
N PRO A 303 27.15 -42.34 2.68
CA PRO A 303 28.62 -42.38 2.68
C PRO A 303 29.23 -41.39 1.67
N ILE A 304 28.60 -41.18 0.51
CA ILE A 304 29.07 -40.24 -0.51
C ILE A 304 28.99 -38.80 0.02
N VAL A 305 27.88 -38.42 0.65
CA VAL A 305 27.70 -37.08 1.24
C VAL A 305 28.68 -36.86 2.39
N LYS A 306 28.90 -37.85 3.25
CA LYS A 306 29.88 -37.77 4.34
C LYS A 306 31.30 -37.58 3.82
N GLU A 307 31.70 -38.34 2.81
CA GLU A 307 33.03 -38.22 2.24
C GLU A 307 33.21 -36.88 1.52
N THR A 308 32.19 -36.44 0.79
CA THR A 308 32.20 -35.12 0.13
C THR A 308 32.31 -33.98 1.14
N ARG A 309 31.59 -34.05 2.27
CA ARG A 309 31.73 -33.09 3.38
C ARG A 309 33.11 -33.13 4.00
N ARG A 310 33.67 -34.32 4.24
CA ARG A 310 35.03 -34.49 4.79
C ARG A 310 36.06 -33.80 3.91
N ILE A 311 35.94 -33.95 2.59
CA ILE A 311 36.83 -33.32 1.61
C ILE A 311 36.63 -31.80 1.58
N LEU A 312 35.38 -31.33 1.55
CA LEU A 312 35.05 -29.89 1.51
C LEU A 312 35.48 -29.16 2.79
N ASP A 313 35.16 -29.71 3.96
CA ASP A 313 35.44 -29.09 5.26
C ASP A 313 36.89 -29.27 5.73
N GLY A 314 37.59 -30.28 5.21
CA GLY A 314 39.02 -30.51 5.44
C GLY A 314 39.86 -29.89 4.34
N VAL A 315 40.25 -30.71 3.36
CA VAL A 315 41.25 -30.40 2.34
C VAL A 315 40.95 -29.09 1.59
N VAL A 316 39.70 -28.90 1.15
CA VAL A 316 39.33 -27.72 0.35
C VAL A 316 39.34 -26.45 1.21
N LYS A 317 38.80 -26.52 2.43
CA LYS A 317 38.76 -25.38 3.35
C LYS A 317 40.16 -24.98 3.84
N GLU A 318 41.00 -25.95 4.21
CA GLU A 318 42.39 -25.73 4.58
C GLU A 318 43.19 -25.10 3.43
N SER A 319 43.00 -25.61 2.20
CA SER A 319 43.65 -25.06 1.00
C SER A 319 43.19 -23.63 0.70
N LEU A 320 41.89 -23.33 0.86
CA LEU A 320 41.35 -21.98 0.69
C LEU A 320 41.87 -21.01 1.75
N ASP A 321 42.01 -21.46 2.99
CA ASP A 321 42.54 -20.62 4.08
C ASP A 321 44.05 -20.40 3.93
N LEU A 322 44.81 -21.38 3.44
CA LEU A 322 46.20 -21.20 3.01
C LEU A 322 46.32 -20.18 1.88
N CYS A 323 45.49 -20.28 0.85
CA CYS A 323 45.46 -19.30 -0.24
C CYS A 323 45.10 -17.88 0.23
N LYS A 324 44.28 -17.74 1.28
CA LYS A 324 43.98 -16.43 1.90
C LYS A 324 45.15 -15.84 2.68
N GLN A 325 46.06 -16.67 3.21
CA GLN A 325 47.25 -16.21 3.94
C GLN A 325 48.35 -15.66 3.01
N TYR A 326 48.30 -15.97 1.71
CA TYR A 326 49.21 -15.45 0.67
C TYR A 326 48.62 -14.25 -0.11
N LYS A 327 47.61 -13.57 0.46
CA LYS A 327 47.10 -12.27 0.00
C LYS A 327 47.51 -11.16 0.94
#